data_AF-A0AAV4GCC0-F1
#
_entry.id   AF-A0AAV4GCC0-F1
#
_cell.length_a   1.000
_cell.length_b   1.000
_cell.length_c   1.000
_cell.angle_alpha   90.00
_cell.angle_beta   90.00
_cell.angle_gamma   90.00
#
_symmetry.space_group_name_H-M   'P 1'
#
loop_
_entity.id
_entity.type
_entity.pdbx_description
1 polymer ?
#
loop_
_entity_poly.entity_id
_entity_poly.type
_entity_poly.pdbx_seq_one_letter_code
_entity_poly.pdbx_strand_id
1 'polypeptide(L)'
;MKPNQGHCYIWNEAECNRGANDIASFMWRWLQDKEKQNVKRVIFYSDTRGGQNRNQIIITALVVFLAKSNMTSIEQKFFERGHSKMEADSMHSAIKGQFDKKNIFLPSGYMECMLAANKKNPYHVHEVTHSDIMDFDAINKQYFKQDAFNGILKVHHITCAKSDGDIKVKFA
;
A
#
# COMPACT_ATOMS: atom_id res chain seq x y z
N MET A 1 12.69 -8.98 10.26
CA MET A 1 12.67 -8.52 8.85
C MET A 1 14.04 -7.94 8.55
N LYS A 2 14.67 -8.30 7.43
CA LYS A 2 15.93 -7.65 7.05
C LYS A 2 15.64 -6.17 6.74
N PRO A 3 16.46 -5.21 7.21
CA PRO A 3 16.27 -3.82 6.85
C PRO A 3 16.36 -3.65 5.32
N ASN A 4 15.52 -2.76 4.76
CA ASN A 4 15.52 -2.34 3.35
C ASN A 4 15.09 -3.39 2.31
N GLN A 5 14.13 -4.26 2.65
CA GLN A 5 13.50 -5.16 1.68
C GLN A 5 12.39 -4.41 0.91
N GLY A 6 12.67 -4.05 -0.34
CA GLY A 6 11.74 -3.33 -1.21
C GLY A 6 10.77 -4.27 -1.95
N HIS A 7 9.50 -3.89 -2.02
CA HIS A 7 8.48 -4.56 -2.82
C HIS A 7 7.96 -3.60 -3.91
N CYS A 8 7.97 -4.05 -5.16
CA CYS A 8 7.52 -3.30 -6.32
C CYS A 8 6.36 -4.05 -6.97
N TYR A 9 5.18 -3.43 -7.01
CA TYR A 9 4.04 -3.96 -7.76
C TYR A 9 4.02 -3.26 -9.12
N ILE A 10 4.04 -4.04 -10.20
CA ILE A 10 4.07 -3.57 -11.58
C ILE A 10 2.85 -4.12 -12.32
N TRP A 11 2.24 -3.29 -13.14
CA TRP A 11 1.10 -3.64 -13.98
C TRP A 11 1.18 -2.89 -15.30
N ASN A 12 0.48 -3.40 -16.30
CA ASN A 12 0.23 -2.69 -17.57
C ASN A 12 -0.97 -1.74 -17.39
N GLU A 13 -0.99 -0.60 -18.08
CA GLU A 13 -2.10 0.37 -18.03
C GLU A 13 -3.46 -0.24 -18.39
N ALA A 14 -3.48 -1.31 -19.19
CA ALA A 14 -4.70 -2.08 -19.49
C ALA A 14 -5.26 -2.85 -18.27
N GLU A 15 -4.42 -3.14 -17.28
CA GLU A 15 -4.77 -3.98 -16.13
C GLU A 15 -5.27 -3.18 -14.92
N CYS A 16 -4.72 -1.99 -14.67
CA CYS A 16 -5.09 -1.18 -13.50
C CYS A 16 -5.06 0.34 -13.80
N ASN A 17 -5.91 1.09 -13.09
CA ASN A 17 -6.12 2.54 -13.32
C ASN A 17 -5.35 3.45 -12.35
N ARG A 18 -4.43 2.88 -11.55
CA ARG A 18 -3.61 3.59 -10.55
C ARG A 18 -4.47 4.31 -9.48
N GLY A 19 -5.65 3.76 -9.20
CA GLY A 19 -6.64 4.27 -8.26
C GLY A 19 -6.48 3.72 -6.85
N ALA A 20 -7.34 4.17 -5.93
CA ALA A 20 -7.31 3.73 -4.54
C ALA A 20 -7.57 2.22 -4.35
N ASN A 21 -8.44 1.62 -5.17
CA ASN A 21 -8.70 0.17 -5.14
C ASN A 21 -7.43 -0.64 -5.48
N ASP A 22 -6.65 -0.16 -6.45
CA ASP A 22 -5.41 -0.83 -6.86
C ASP A 22 -4.38 -0.81 -5.72
N ILE A 23 -4.15 0.38 -5.15
CA ILE A 23 -3.25 0.55 -4.01
C ILE A 23 -3.70 -0.26 -2.81
N ALA A 24 -5.01 -0.24 -2.49
CA ALA A 24 -5.59 -1.03 -1.41
C ALA A 24 -5.37 -2.53 -1.62
N SER A 25 -5.51 -3.01 -2.86
CA SER A 25 -5.30 -4.42 -3.21
C SER A 25 -3.84 -4.85 -3.03
N PHE A 26 -2.88 -3.98 -3.38
CA PHE A 26 -1.45 -4.25 -3.17
C PHE A 26 -1.07 -4.25 -1.70
N MET A 27 -1.62 -3.31 -0.92
CA MET A 27 -1.46 -3.29 0.53
C MET A 27 -2.06 -4.55 1.16
N TRP A 28 -3.24 -4.97 0.72
CA TRP A 28 -3.88 -6.20 1.18
C TRP A 28 -3.01 -7.43 0.92
N ARG A 29 -2.52 -7.60 -0.30
CA ARG A 29 -1.63 -8.73 -0.66
C ARG A 29 -0.36 -8.73 0.19
N TRP A 30 0.25 -7.56 0.38
CA TRP A 30 1.42 -7.43 1.26
C TRP A 30 1.09 -7.80 2.71
N LEU A 31 -0.06 -7.37 3.22
CA LEU A 31 -0.53 -7.69 4.58
C LEU A 31 -0.79 -9.19 4.75
N GLN A 32 -1.35 -9.88 3.76
CA GLN A 32 -1.50 -11.35 3.79
C GLN A 32 -0.15 -12.04 3.94
N ASP A 33 0.87 -11.59 3.23
CA ASP A 33 2.22 -12.15 3.36
C ASP A 33 2.86 -11.85 4.71
N LYS A 34 2.54 -10.70 5.33
CA LYS A 34 2.96 -10.38 6.70
C LYS A 34 2.20 -11.17 7.75
N GLU A 35 0.93 -11.44 7.53
CA GLU A 35 0.15 -12.31 8.41
C GLU A 35 0.72 -13.73 8.44
N LYS A 36 1.10 -14.29 7.28
CA LYS A 36 1.78 -15.59 7.20
C LYS A 36 3.11 -15.62 7.98
N GLN A 37 3.74 -14.46 8.14
CA GLN A 37 4.96 -14.27 8.94
C GLN A 37 4.64 -13.99 10.43
N ASN A 38 3.39 -14.18 10.87
CA ASN A 38 2.91 -13.91 12.22
C ASN A 38 3.12 -12.46 12.70
N VAL A 39 3.17 -11.50 11.78
CA VAL A 39 3.23 -10.07 12.13
C VAL A 39 1.89 -9.65 12.75
N LYS A 40 1.94 -9.07 13.95
CA LYS A 40 0.73 -8.64 14.69
C LYS A 40 0.42 -7.16 14.56
N ARG A 41 1.42 -6.32 14.27
CA ARG A 41 1.27 -4.87 14.20
C ARG A 41 1.98 -4.33 12.98
N VAL A 42 1.29 -3.47 12.24
CA VAL A 42 1.83 -2.82 11.04
C VAL A 42 1.60 -1.32 11.15
N ILE A 43 2.62 -0.55 10.80
CA ILE A 43 2.54 0.90 10.69
C ILE A 43 2.94 1.25 9.26
N PHE A 44 2.02 1.82 8.51
CA PHE A 44 2.26 2.40 7.19
C PHE A 44 2.63 3.86 7.33
N TYR A 45 3.60 4.28 6.52
CA TYR A 45 3.94 5.68 6.31
C TYR A 45 3.62 6.00 4.85
N SER A 46 2.75 6.97 4.62
CA SER A 46 2.24 7.30 3.28
C SER A 46 2.30 8.80 3.01
N ASP A 47 2.38 9.16 1.73
CA ASP A 47 2.15 10.53 1.31
C ASP A 47 0.67 10.94 1.53
N THR A 48 0.38 12.23 1.33
CA THR A 48 -0.95 12.79 1.59
C THR A 48 -1.87 12.75 0.36
N ARG A 49 -1.57 11.92 -0.65
CA ARG A 49 -2.30 11.91 -1.92
C ARG A 49 -3.70 11.32 -1.75
N GLY A 50 -4.72 12.18 -1.71
CA GLY A 50 -6.11 11.81 -1.46
C GLY A 50 -6.68 10.72 -2.37
N GLY A 51 -6.47 10.84 -3.68
CA GLY A 51 -6.99 9.87 -4.64
C GLY A 51 -6.38 8.46 -4.56
N GLN A 52 -5.32 8.27 -3.77
CA GLN A 52 -4.60 6.98 -3.67
C GLN A 52 -4.49 6.50 -2.23
N ASN A 53 -3.83 7.27 -1.37
CA ASN A 53 -3.42 6.84 -0.04
C ASN A 53 -4.31 7.37 1.09
N ARG A 54 -4.91 8.57 0.90
CA ARG A 54 -5.72 9.25 1.92
C ARG A 54 -7.18 9.34 1.50
N ASN A 55 -7.87 8.20 1.54
CA ASN A 55 -9.29 8.07 1.23
C ASN A 55 -9.94 6.94 2.04
N GLN A 56 -11.27 6.88 1.99
CA GLN A 56 -12.08 5.88 2.67
C GLN A 56 -11.84 4.45 2.17
N ILE A 57 -11.44 4.29 0.90
CA ILE A 57 -11.23 2.98 0.26
C ILE A 57 -10.05 2.27 0.94
N ILE A 58 -8.94 2.99 1.17
CA ILE A 58 -7.77 2.47 1.89
C ILE A 58 -8.15 2.07 3.32
N ILE A 59 -8.87 2.92 4.05
CA ILE A 59 -9.28 2.58 5.43
C ILE A 59 -10.19 1.36 5.44
N THR A 60 -11.13 1.28 4.50
CA THR A 60 -12.04 0.13 4.37
C THR A 60 -11.24 -1.15 4.19
N ALA A 61 -10.25 -1.15 3.30
CA ALA A 61 -9.37 -2.30 3.10
C ALA A 61 -8.63 -2.70 4.38
N LEU A 62 -8.07 -1.73 5.12
CA LEU A 62 -7.34 -2.01 6.37
C LEU A 62 -8.24 -2.54 7.49
N VAL A 63 -9.43 -1.96 7.66
CA VAL A 63 -10.41 -2.40 8.67
C VAL A 63 -10.93 -3.80 8.36
N VAL A 64 -11.31 -4.05 7.11
CA VAL A 64 -11.81 -5.37 6.68
C VAL A 64 -10.70 -6.41 6.77
N PHE A 65 -9.44 -6.04 6.47
CA PHE A 65 -8.30 -6.93 6.65
C PHE A 65 -8.11 -7.28 8.13
N LEU A 66 -8.11 -6.28 9.03
CA LEU A 66 -7.96 -6.48 10.46
C LEU A 66 -9.08 -7.35 11.05
N ALA A 67 -10.30 -7.23 10.52
CA ALA A 67 -11.42 -8.08 10.91
C ALA A 67 -11.15 -9.56 10.64
N LYS A 68 -10.67 -9.87 9.43
CA LYS A 68 -10.45 -11.24 8.95
C LYS A 68 -9.12 -11.85 9.41
N SER A 69 -8.16 -11.02 9.78
CA SER A 69 -6.81 -11.46 10.14
C SER A 69 -6.62 -11.66 11.64
N ASN A 70 -5.51 -12.31 11.97
CA ASN A 70 -4.98 -12.48 13.32
C ASN A 70 -4.10 -11.31 13.77
N MET A 71 -4.10 -10.19 13.02
CA MET A 71 -3.38 -8.97 13.39
C MET A 71 -4.10 -8.24 14.52
N THR A 72 -3.33 -7.51 15.33
CA THR A 72 -3.83 -6.74 16.48
C THR A 72 -4.06 -5.28 16.11
N SER A 73 -3.17 -4.66 15.33
CA SER A 73 -3.33 -3.27 14.91
C SER A 73 -2.69 -2.96 13.56
N ILE A 74 -3.34 -2.06 12.83
CA ILE A 74 -2.83 -1.46 11.60
C ILE A 74 -2.95 0.05 11.74
N GLU A 75 -1.84 0.75 11.60
CA GLU A 75 -1.77 2.20 11.65
C GLU A 75 -1.36 2.74 10.27
N GLN A 76 -1.92 3.88 9.90
CA GLN A 76 -1.48 4.64 8.73
C GLN A 76 -1.13 6.06 9.17
N LYS A 77 0.13 6.44 8.99
CA LYS A 77 0.68 7.75 9.31
C LYS A 77 0.99 8.49 8.02
N PHE A 78 0.70 9.77 8.01
CA PHE A 78 0.93 10.64 6.88
C PHE A 78 1.97 11.71 7.21
N PHE A 79 2.86 11.96 6.26
CA PHE A 79 3.86 13.01 6.41
C PHE A 79 3.26 14.41 6.37
N GLU A 80 3.86 15.32 7.11
CA GLU A 80 3.57 16.75 7.01
C GLU A 80 4.12 17.34 5.71
N ARG A 81 3.48 18.42 5.24
CA ARG A 81 3.95 19.15 4.05
C ARG A 81 5.36 19.69 4.31
N GLY A 82 6.31 19.36 3.44
CA GLY A 82 7.71 19.79 3.56
C GLY A 82 8.68 18.71 4.05
N HIS A 83 8.18 17.59 4.60
CA HIS A 83 9.00 16.46 5.06
C HIS A 83 8.63 15.15 4.34
N SER A 84 8.51 15.21 3.01
CA SER A 84 7.96 14.13 2.19
C SER A 84 8.98 13.12 1.64
N LYS A 85 10.27 13.24 2.00
CA LYS A 85 11.30 12.33 1.46
C LYS A 85 11.17 10.95 2.10
N MET A 86 10.62 10.00 1.36
CA MET A 86 10.39 8.63 1.83
C MET A 86 11.49 7.68 1.34
N GLU A 87 11.64 6.53 2.01
CA GLU A 87 12.49 5.43 1.51
C GLU A 87 12.05 4.98 0.11
N ALA A 88 10.75 5.06 -0.18
CA ALA A 88 10.19 4.80 -1.49
C ALA A 88 10.77 5.72 -2.58
N ASP A 89 11.06 7.00 -2.29
CA ASP A 89 11.69 7.92 -3.25
C ASP A 89 13.13 7.53 -3.54
N SER A 90 13.83 7.00 -2.52
CA SER A 90 15.16 6.44 -2.71
C SER A 90 15.13 5.20 -3.59
N MET A 91 14.13 4.33 -3.42
CA MET A 91 13.92 3.17 -4.31
C MET A 91 13.61 3.61 -5.73
N HIS A 92 12.68 4.55 -5.93
CA HIS A 92 12.36 5.09 -7.24
C HIS A 92 13.58 5.71 -7.93
N SER A 93 14.41 6.45 -7.19
CA SER A 93 15.66 7.03 -7.72
C SER A 93 16.64 5.95 -8.18
N ALA A 94 16.79 4.87 -7.41
CA ALA A 94 17.66 3.76 -7.78
C ALA A 94 17.16 3.01 -9.02
N ILE A 95 15.84 2.78 -9.12
CA ILE A 95 15.19 2.15 -10.27
C ILE A 95 15.32 3.03 -11.52
N LYS A 96 15.04 4.33 -11.39
CA LYS A 96 15.19 5.30 -12.47
C LYS A 96 16.62 5.32 -13.01
N GLY A 97 17.62 5.28 -12.13
CA GLY A 97 19.02 5.20 -12.53
C GLY A 97 19.39 3.91 -13.29
N GLN A 98 18.57 2.85 -13.25
CA GLN A 98 18.72 1.68 -14.13
C GLN A 98 17.97 1.86 -15.44
N PHE A 99 16.77 2.46 -15.40
CA PHE A 99 16.00 2.79 -16.60
C PHE A 99 16.79 3.71 -17.53
N ASP A 100 17.44 4.74 -17.00
CA ASP A 100 18.21 5.70 -17.78
C ASP A 100 19.46 5.08 -18.46
N LYS A 101 19.87 3.87 -18.05
CA LYS A 101 21.04 3.17 -18.59
C LYS A 101 20.71 2.11 -19.65
N LYS A 102 19.44 1.74 -19.79
CA LYS A 102 19.01 0.66 -20.69
C LYS A 102 17.94 1.17 -21.65
N ASN A 103 18.05 0.77 -22.92
CA ASN A 103 16.95 0.90 -23.85
C ASN A 103 15.97 -0.25 -23.59
N ILE A 104 14.78 0.09 -23.07
CA ILE A 104 13.74 -0.90 -22.72
C ILE A 104 12.75 -0.97 -23.88
N PHE A 105 12.66 -2.14 -24.52
CA PHE A 105 11.75 -2.38 -25.65
C PHE A 105 10.56 -3.27 -25.27
N LEU A 106 10.64 -3.98 -24.14
CA LEU A 106 9.62 -4.92 -23.67
C LEU A 106 9.26 -4.64 -22.21
N PRO A 107 8.01 -4.87 -21.77
CA PRO A 107 7.58 -4.71 -20.38
C PRO A 107 8.45 -5.46 -19.36
N SER A 108 8.89 -6.67 -19.71
CA SER A 108 9.81 -7.48 -18.89
C SER A 108 11.13 -6.76 -18.59
N GLY A 109 11.60 -5.89 -19.49
CA GLY A 109 12.82 -5.10 -19.28
C GLY A 109 12.68 -4.09 -18.13
N TYR A 110 11.47 -3.61 -17.82
CA TYR A 110 11.25 -2.79 -16.62
C TYR A 110 11.41 -3.63 -15.35
N MET A 111 10.92 -4.88 -15.34
CA MET A 111 11.07 -5.79 -14.21
C MET A 111 12.53 -6.10 -13.93
N GLU A 112 13.32 -6.38 -14.98
CA GLU A 112 14.77 -6.60 -14.85
C GLU A 112 15.49 -5.41 -14.22
N CYS A 113 15.15 -4.19 -14.64
CA CYS A 113 15.71 -2.97 -14.09
C CYS A 113 15.34 -2.78 -12.62
N MET A 114 14.11 -3.08 -12.22
CA MET A 114 13.68 -3.03 -10.82
C MET A 114 14.44 -4.06 -9.96
N LEU A 115 14.62 -5.29 -10.44
CA LEU A 115 15.40 -6.33 -9.78
C LEU A 115 16.88 -5.91 -9.61
N ALA A 116 17.45 -5.27 -10.64
CA ALA A 116 18.83 -4.83 -10.67
C ALA A 116 19.11 -3.51 -9.90
N ALA A 117 18.07 -2.79 -9.48
CA ALA A 117 18.19 -1.47 -8.87
C ALA A 117 18.95 -1.48 -7.53
N ASN A 118 18.80 -2.55 -6.74
CA ASN A 118 19.52 -2.73 -5.49
C ASN A 118 20.36 -4.02 -5.50
N LYS A 119 21.66 -3.88 -5.75
CA LYS A 119 22.60 -5.01 -5.83
C LYS A 119 22.79 -5.75 -4.50
N LYS A 120 22.63 -5.06 -3.36
CA LYS A 120 22.85 -5.65 -2.02
C LYS A 120 21.63 -6.42 -1.55
N ASN A 121 20.44 -5.85 -1.75
CA ASN A 121 19.15 -6.45 -1.40
C ASN A 121 18.19 -6.27 -2.59
N PRO A 122 18.16 -7.21 -3.54
CA PRO A 122 17.26 -7.15 -4.69
C PRO A 122 15.81 -6.96 -4.26
N TYR A 123 15.07 -6.13 -5.00
CA TYR A 123 13.65 -5.88 -4.72
C TYR A 123 12.80 -7.09 -5.12
N HIS A 124 11.66 -7.25 -4.45
CA HIS A 124 10.64 -8.21 -4.86
C HIS A 124 9.70 -7.53 -5.87
N VAL A 125 9.74 -7.98 -7.11
CA VAL A 125 8.86 -7.47 -8.17
C VAL A 125 7.68 -8.41 -8.34
N HIS A 126 6.48 -7.86 -8.21
CA HIS A 126 5.22 -8.57 -8.34
C HIS A 126 4.48 -8.03 -9.56
N GLU A 127 4.29 -8.88 -10.56
CA GLU A 127 3.38 -8.58 -11.67
C GLU A 127 1.94 -8.71 -11.17
N VAL A 128 1.13 -7.74 -11.57
CA VAL A 128 -0.27 -7.59 -11.15
C VAL A 128 -1.14 -7.57 -12.39
N THR A 129 -2.24 -8.31 -12.31
CA THR A 129 -3.31 -8.34 -13.31
C THR A 129 -4.60 -7.78 -12.74
N HIS A 130 -5.59 -7.51 -13.58
CA HIS A 130 -6.93 -7.09 -13.11
C HIS A 130 -7.52 -8.08 -12.10
N SER A 131 -7.24 -9.38 -12.23
CA SER A 131 -7.77 -10.40 -11.32
C SER A 131 -7.30 -10.26 -9.86
N ASP A 132 -6.19 -9.55 -9.64
CA ASP A 132 -5.65 -9.26 -8.33
C ASP A 132 -6.32 -8.04 -7.65
N ILE A 133 -7.14 -7.28 -8.38
CA ILE A 133 -7.75 -6.03 -7.91
C ILE A 133 -9.12 -6.31 -7.29
N MET A 134 -9.29 -5.92 -6.03
CA MET A 134 -10.56 -5.98 -5.32
C MET A 134 -11.26 -4.61 -5.31
N ASP A 135 -12.59 -4.64 -5.41
CA ASP A 135 -13.40 -3.43 -5.31
C ASP A 135 -13.77 -3.13 -3.85
N PHE A 136 -12.92 -2.35 -3.19
CA PHE A 136 -13.16 -1.90 -1.83
C PHE A 136 -14.16 -0.75 -1.75
N ASP A 137 -14.46 -0.06 -2.86
CA ASP A 137 -15.50 0.97 -2.89
C ASP A 137 -16.90 0.35 -2.77
N ALA A 138 -17.14 -0.77 -3.46
CA ALA A 138 -18.35 -1.56 -3.29
C ALA A 138 -18.51 -2.07 -1.84
N ILE A 139 -17.42 -2.57 -1.24
CA ILE A 139 -17.40 -3.01 0.17
C ILE A 139 -17.68 -1.83 1.10
N ASN A 140 -17.09 -0.66 0.84
CA ASN A 140 -17.32 0.53 1.65
C ASN A 140 -18.82 0.87 1.69
N LYS A 141 -19.46 0.94 0.51
CA LYS A 141 -20.89 1.25 0.37
C LYS A 141 -21.81 0.23 1.03
N GLN A 142 -21.38 -1.02 1.13
CA GLN A 142 -22.18 -2.09 1.74
C GLN A 142 -22.12 -2.05 3.27
N TYR A 143 -20.94 -1.83 3.85
CA TYR A 143 -20.71 -2.01 5.29
C TYR A 143 -20.63 -0.70 6.08
N PHE A 144 -20.35 0.43 5.42
CA PHE A 144 -20.13 1.71 6.09
C PHE A 144 -21.15 2.75 5.60
N LYS A 145 -21.55 3.65 6.52
CA LYS A 145 -22.35 4.82 6.15
C LYS A 145 -21.48 5.80 5.35
N GLN A 146 -22.10 6.60 4.48
CA GLN A 146 -21.39 7.57 3.64
C GLN A 146 -20.55 8.58 4.44
N ASP A 147 -20.92 8.86 5.69
CA ASP A 147 -20.26 9.80 6.59
C ASP A 147 -19.29 9.14 7.58
N ALA A 148 -19.16 7.81 7.56
CA ALA A 148 -18.38 7.03 8.53
C ALA A 148 -16.90 7.46 8.62
N PHE A 149 -16.38 8.09 7.57
CA PHE A 149 -15.00 8.51 7.44
C PHE A 149 -14.83 10.02 7.22
N ASN A 150 -15.82 10.82 7.64
CA ASN A 150 -15.77 12.27 7.52
C ASN A 150 -14.53 12.86 8.20
N GLY A 151 -13.84 13.77 7.49
CA GLY A 151 -12.64 14.44 8.00
C GLY A 151 -11.31 13.79 7.60
N ILE A 152 -11.32 12.61 6.95
CA ILE A 152 -10.11 11.87 6.49
C ILE A 152 -9.03 12.75 5.86
N LEU A 153 -9.43 13.73 5.05
CA LEU A 153 -8.50 14.54 4.28
C LEU A 153 -7.58 15.40 5.15
N LYS A 154 -7.97 15.64 6.42
CA LYS A 154 -7.23 16.46 7.39
C LYS A 154 -6.48 15.63 8.45
N VAL A 155 -6.65 14.31 8.45
CA VAL A 155 -6.06 13.41 9.45
C VAL A 155 -4.60 13.11 9.12
N HIS A 156 -3.75 13.05 10.15
CA HIS A 156 -2.33 12.72 10.03
C HIS A 156 -2.02 11.30 10.50
N HIS A 157 -2.84 10.75 11.37
CA HIS A 157 -2.69 9.40 11.89
C HIS A 157 -4.04 8.69 12.00
N ILE A 158 -4.14 7.55 11.33
CA ILE A 158 -5.28 6.63 11.43
C ILE A 158 -4.79 5.40 12.19
N THR A 159 -5.52 4.99 13.23
CA THR A 159 -5.25 3.75 13.95
C THR A 159 -6.46 2.84 13.89
N CYS A 160 -6.27 1.62 13.38
CA CYS A 160 -7.23 0.54 13.43
C CYS A 160 -6.71 -0.51 14.42
N ALA A 161 -7.44 -0.77 15.50
CA ALA A 161 -7.04 -1.75 16.52
C ALA A 161 -8.19 -2.71 16.82
N LYS A 162 -7.85 -3.99 17.00
CA LYS A 162 -8.77 -5.06 17.37
C LYS A 162 -8.72 -5.23 18.90
N SER A 163 -9.86 -5.13 19.57
CA SER A 163 -9.99 -5.35 21.02
C SER A 163 -11.27 -6.12 21.28
N ASP A 164 -11.15 -7.31 21.88
CA ASP A 164 -12.28 -8.17 22.28
C ASP A 164 -13.29 -8.48 21.16
N GLY A 165 -12.80 -8.63 19.92
CA GLY A 165 -13.64 -8.91 18.74
C GLY A 165 -14.11 -7.67 17.99
N ASP A 166 -14.11 -6.50 18.64
CA ASP A 166 -14.47 -5.23 18.04
C ASP A 166 -13.27 -4.53 17.41
N ILE A 167 -13.52 -3.79 16.32
CA ILE A 167 -12.52 -2.94 15.68
C ILE A 167 -12.79 -1.49 16.02
N LYS A 168 -11.80 -0.84 16.62
CA LYS A 168 -11.83 0.59 16.92
C LYS A 168 -10.96 1.32 15.90
N VAL A 169 -11.57 2.29 15.23
CA VAL A 169 -10.88 3.21 14.31
C VAL A 169 -10.76 4.57 15.00
N LYS A 170 -9.54 5.11 15.05
CA LYS A 170 -9.25 6.44 15.61
C LYS A 170 -8.59 7.31 14.55
N PHE A 171 -9.02 8.57 14.50
CA PHE A 171 -8.47 9.63 13.65
C PHE A 171 -7.77 10.66 14.55
N ALA A 172 -6.49 10.93 14.29
CA ALA A 172 -5.67 11.90 15.00
C ALA A 172 -4.89 12.82 14.03
#